data_AF-A0A1F6IN90-F1
#
_entry.id   AF-A0A1F6IN90-F1
#
_cell.length_a   1.000
_cell.length_b   1.000
_cell.length_c   1.000
_cell.angle_alpha   90.00
_cell.angle_beta   90.00
_cell.angle_gamma   90.00
#
_symmetry.space_group_name_H-M   'P 1'
#
loop_
_entity.id
_entity.type
_entity.pdbx_description
1 polymer ?
#
loop_
_entity_poly.entity_id
_entity_poly.type
_entity_poly.pdbx_seq_one_letter_code
_entity_poly.pdbx_strand_id
1 'polypeptide(L)'
;MYQLTDKTSICYYVITFMNQLIKDTAIYSLSLYFVSLTLSGVRISGGITTFLLAGVILALLFILLRPVLRIITLPLFFLSFGSFSFIINAMILYVLTIVLPQIEISAFAFYGASFAGFSIPSASFNTFFAYVVSSIVLSLYIWAIRWVIKR
;
A
#
# COMPACT_ATOMS: atom_id res chain seq x y z
N MET A 1 21.70 -39.23 -10.38
CA MET A 1 20.28 -39.10 -9.95
C MET A 1 20.10 -37.80 -9.14
N TYR A 2 20.45 -36.64 -9.72
CA TYR A 2 20.37 -35.30 -9.08
C TYR A 2 19.71 -34.23 -9.99
N GLN A 3 19.29 -34.60 -11.20
CA GLN A 3 18.87 -33.65 -12.24
C GLN A 3 17.34 -33.50 -12.40
N LEU A 4 16.54 -34.31 -11.68
CA LEU A 4 15.07 -34.32 -11.82
C LEU A 4 14.32 -33.59 -10.69
N THR A 5 15.00 -33.13 -9.64
CA THR A 5 14.41 -32.41 -8.48
C THR A 5 14.47 -30.88 -8.63
N ASP A 6 15.22 -30.38 -9.61
CA ASP A 6 15.46 -28.95 -9.80
C ASP A 6 14.27 -28.24 -10.50
N LYS A 7 13.77 -28.81 -11.60
CA LYS A 7 12.61 -28.24 -12.34
C LYS A 7 11.32 -28.19 -11.52
N THR A 8 11.04 -29.19 -10.69
CA THR A 8 9.85 -29.22 -9.83
C THR A 8 9.95 -28.22 -8.69
N SER A 9 11.14 -27.97 -8.15
CA SER A 9 11.38 -26.97 -7.09
C SER A 9 11.28 -25.55 -7.62
N ILE A 10 11.86 -25.27 -8.80
CA ILE A 10 11.76 -23.97 -9.47
C ILE A 10 10.30 -23.69 -9.85
N CYS A 11 9.60 -24.67 -10.43
CA CYS A 11 8.19 -24.52 -10.79
C CYS A 11 7.31 -24.27 -9.55
N TYR A 12 7.57 -24.95 -8.43
CA TYR A 12 6.83 -24.72 -7.18
C TYR A 12 7.07 -23.34 -6.57
N TYR A 13 8.32 -22.85 -6.59
CA TYR A 13 8.65 -21.51 -6.11
C TYR A 13 7.99 -20.43 -6.99
N VAL A 14 8.02 -20.62 -8.31
CA VAL A 14 7.35 -19.72 -9.28
C VAL A 14 5.84 -19.73 -9.10
N ILE A 15 5.20 -20.90 -8.95
CA ILE A 15 3.74 -20.99 -8.72
C ILE A 15 3.33 -20.35 -7.39
N THR A 16 4.12 -20.56 -6.32
CA THR A 16 3.85 -19.94 -5.01
C THR A 16 3.99 -18.43 -5.07
N PHE A 17 5.02 -17.93 -5.76
CA PHE A 17 5.23 -16.50 -6.00
C PHE A 17 4.06 -15.90 -6.81
N MET A 18 3.66 -16.53 -7.92
CA MET A 18 2.53 -16.08 -8.75
C MET A 18 1.22 -15.98 -7.96
N ASN A 19 0.90 -16.99 -7.14
CA ASN A 19 -0.30 -16.97 -6.30
C ASN A 19 -0.26 -15.91 -5.20
N GLN A 20 0.93 -15.57 -4.68
CA GLN A 20 1.09 -14.47 -3.73
C GLN A 20 0.91 -13.11 -4.42
N LEU A 21 1.45 -12.93 -5.63
CA LEU A 21 1.29 -11.69 -6.38
C LEU A 21 -0.16 -11.38 -6.73
N ILE A 22 -0.93 -12.38 -7.15
CA ILE A 22 -2.35 -12.20 -7.51
C ILE A 22 -3.15 -11.75 -6.29
N LYS A 23 -2.92 -12.39 -5.13
CA LYS A 23 -3.57 -12.02 -3.86
C LYS A 23 -3.18 -10.61 -3.43
N ASP A 24 -1.90 -10.28 -3.50
CA ASP A 24 -1.40 -8.97 -3.11
C ASP A 24 -1.94 -7.86 -4.00
N THR A 25 -2.03 -8.10 -5.31
CA THR A 25 -2.63 -7.16 -6.26
C THR A 25 -4.10 -6.89 -5.95
N ALA A 26 -4.88 -7.94 -5.68
CA ALA A 26 -6.28 -7.80 -5.32
C ALA A 26 -6.46 -7.03 -4.00
N ILE A 27 -5.65 -7.35 -2.98
CA ILE A 27 -5.69 -6.68 -1.67
C ILE A 27 -5.29 -5.21 -1.81
N TYR A 28 -4.25 -4.89 -2.56
CA TYR A 28 -3.80 -3.52 -2.77
C TYR A 28 -4.80 -2.69 -3.56
N SER A 29 -5.37 -3.24 -4.64
CA SER A 29 -6.42 -2.58 -5.41
C SER A 29 -7.62 -2.25 -4.52
N LEU A 30 -8.06 -3.22 -3.71
CA LEU A 30 -9.20 -3.04 -2.81
C LEU A 30 -8.89 -2.05 -1.68
N SER A 31 -7.69 -2.12 -1.10
CA SER A 31 -7.25 -1.19 -0.05
C SER A 31 -7.16 0.23 -0.57
N LEU A 32 -6.62 0.44 -1.78
CA LEU A 32 -6.51 1.76 -2.40
C LEU A 32 -7.89 2.34 -2.69
N TYR A 33 -8.84 1.52 -3.13
CA TYR A 33 -10.23 1.92 -3.27
C TYR A 33 -10.82 2.44 -1.95
N PHE A 34 -10.67 1.70 -0.84
CA PHE A 34 -11.11 2.16 0.47
C PHE A 34 -10.40 3.42 0.97
N VAL A 35 -9.10 3.55 0.71
CA VAL A 35 -8.31 4.76 1.02
C VAL A 35 -8.87 5.97 0.28
N SER A 36 -9.22 5.82 -1.01
CA SER A 36 -9.79 6.93 -1.80
C SER A 36 -11.16 7.38 -1.30
N LEU A 37 -11.94 6.48 -0.70
CA LEU A 37 -13.24 6.80 -0.11
C LEU A 37 -13.11 7.50 1.24
N THR A 38 -12.10 7.13 2.02
CA THR A 38 -11.92 7.66 3.39
C THR A 38 -11.11 8.93 3.45
N LEU A 39 -10.14 9.13 2.55
CA LEU A 39 -9.33 10.33 2.50
C LEU A 39 -9.78 11.21 1.33
N SER A 40 -10.43 12.34 1.66
CA SER A 40 -10.77 13.39 0.68
C SER A 40 -9.54 14.02 0.00
N GLY A 41 -8.33 13.75 0.50
CA GLY A 41 -7.06 14.17 -0.12
C GLY A 41 -6.60 13.32 -1.29
N VAL A 42 -7.20 12.14 -1.50
CA VAL A 42 -6.84 11.21 -2.58
C VAL A 42 -7.88 11.36 -3.69
N ARG A 43 -7.51 12.04 -4.79
CA ARG A 43 -8.37 12.22 -5.95
C ARG A 43 -7.96 11.27 -7.06
N ILE A 44 -8.93 10.50 -7.57
CA ILE A 44 -8.71 9.54 -8.65
C ILE A 44 -9.56 9.94 -9.84
N SER A 45 -8.89 10.49 -10.85
CA SER A 45 -9.48 10.98 -12.09
C SER A 45 -9.39 9.89 -13.16
N GLY A 46 -10.41 9.04 -13.28
CA GLY A 46 -10.48 8.04 -14.36
C GLY A 46 -11.36 6.80 -14.12
N GLY A 47 -12.08 6.75 -13.00
CA GLY A 47 -13.11 5.73 -12.76
C GLY A 47 -12.54 4.33 -12.50
N ILE A 48 -13.35 3.30 -12.76
CA ILE A 48 -13.07 1.89 -12.37
C ILE A 48 -11.78 1.35 -13.03
N THR A 49 -11.48 1.76 -14.26
CA THR A 49 -10.28 1.32 -14.99
C THR A 49 -9.00 1.81 -14.32
N THR A 50 -8.99 3.05 -13.82
CA THR A 50 -7.87 3.61 -13.08
C THR A 50 -7.64 2.89 -11.76
N PHE A 51 -8.69 2.47 -11.05
CA PHE A 51 -8.53 1.68 -9.83
C PHE A 51 -7.85 0.34 -10.08
N LEU A 52 -8.26 -0.35 -11.15
CA LEU A 52 -7.67 -1.64 -11.51
C LEU A 52 -6.20 -1.48 -11.90
N LEU A 53 -5.91 -0.48 -12.72
CA LEU A 53 -4.56 -0.18 -13.19
C LEU A 53 -3.65 0.31 -12.04
N ALA A 54 -4.20 1.09 -11.10
CA ALA A 54 -3.55 1.49 -9.86
C ALA A 54 -3.19 0.28 -8.99
N GLY A 55 -4.10 -0.67 -8.82
CA GLY A 55 -3.84 -1.90 -8.08
C GLY A 55 -2.68 -2.71 -8.67
N VAL A 56 -2.69 -2.87 -10.00
CA VAL A 56 -1.63 -3.59 -10.73
C VAL A 56 -0.28 -2.90 -10.58
N ILE A 57 -0.22 -1.59 -10.83
CA ILE A 57 1.03 -0.83 -10.73
C ILE A 57 1.51 -0.79 -9.28
N LEU A 58 0.62 -0.62 -8.32
CA LEU A 58 0.99 -0.62 -6.91
C LEU A 58 1.58 -1.96 -6.48
N ALA A 59 0.98 -3.08 -6.90
CA ALA A 59 1.55 -4.40 -6.64
C ALA A 59 2.95 -4.54 -7.25
N LEU A 60 3.13 -4.06 -8.49
CA LEU A 60 4.41 -4.09 -9.19
C LEU A 60 5.47 -3.24 -8.48
N LEU A 61 5.10 -2.04 -8.03
CA LEU A 61 5.96 -1.18 -7.21
C LEU A 61 6.30 -1.83 -5.88
N PHE A 62 5.36 -2.51 -5.22
CA PHE A 62 5.63 -3.25 -3.98
C PHE A 62 6.61 -4.41 -4.18
N ILE A 63 6.64 -5.04 -5.36
CA ILE A 63 7.61 -6.10 -5.66
C ILE A 63 8.99 -5.51 -5.93
N LEU A 64 9.07 -4.45 -6.72
CA LEU A 64 10.33 -3.87 -7.19
C LEU A 64 10.96 -2.94 -6.16
N LEU A 65 10.18 -2.00 -5.61
CA LEU A 65 10.70 -0.94 -4.73
C LEU A 65 10.87 -1.42 -3.30
N ARG A 66 9.99 -2.27 -2.79
CA ARG A 66 10.06 -2.71 -1.39
C ARG A 66 11.41 -3.34 -1.02
N PRO A 67 12.03 -4.27 -1.80
CA PRO A 67 13.34 -4.80 -1.46
C PRO A 67 14.42 -3.72 -1.48
N VAL A 68 14.41 -2.84 -2.47
CA VAL A 68 15.39 -1.74 -2.62
C VAL A 68 15.28 -0.75 -1.46
N LEU A 69 14.07 -0.25 -1.19
CA LEU A 69 13.77 0.66 -0.08
C LEU A 69 14.12 0.03 1.26
N ARG A 70 13.88 -1.28 1.43
CA ARG A 70 14.19 -1.97 2.69
C ARG A 70 15.68 -2.09 2.92
N ILE A 71 16.51 -2.25 1.89
CA ILE A 71 17.97 -2.26 2.00
C ILE A 71 18.48 -0.87 2.38
N ILE A 72 17.98 0.18 1.70
CA ILE A 72 18.39 1.57 1.97
C ILE A 72 17.96 2.02 3.38
N THR A 73 16.73 1.67 3.77
CA THR A 73 16.15 2.03 5.07
C THR A 73 16.54 1.04 6.17
N LEU A 74 17.23 -0.07 5.85
CA LEU A 74 17.59 -1.13 6.78
C LEU A 74 18.24 -0.64 8.09
N PRO A 75 19.27 0.24 8.06
CA PRO A 75 19.91 0.71 9.29
C PRO A 75 18.92 1.44 10.20
N LEU A 76 18.05 2.28 9.61
CA LEU A 76 17.01 3.00 10.35
C LEU A 76 15.90 2.06 10.82
N PHE A 77 15.58 1.02 10.04
CA PHE A 77 14.53 0.05 10.34
C PHE A 77 14.86 -0.79 11.58
N PHE A 78 16.14 -1.18 11.73
CA PHE A 78 16.64 -1.82 12.94
C PHE A 78 16.63 -0.88 14.14
N LEU A 79 16.99 0.40 13.92
CA LEU A 79 17.02 1.41 14.98
C LEU A 79 15.61 1.77 15.48
N SER A 80 14.63 1.76 14.59
CA SER A 80 13.24 2.13 14.89
C SER A 80 12.36 0.94 15.30
N PHE A 81 12.94 -0.23 15.60
CA PHE A 81 12.19 -1.47 15.90
C PHE A 81 11.10 -1.82 14.85
N GLY A 82 11.31 -1.48 13.58
CA GLY A 82 10.34 -1.72 12.51
C GLY A 82 9.18 -0.73 12.39
N SER A 83 9.09 0.28 13.26
CA SER A 83 8.09 1.35 13.13
C SER A 83 8.24 2.15 11.84
N PHE A 84 9.42 2.25 11.22
CA PHE A 84 9.63 2.96 9.95
C PHE A 84 9.05 2.26 8.71
N SER A 85 8.34 1.13 8.86
CA SER A 85 7.68 0.47 7.72
C SER A 85 6.63 1.32 7.03
N PHE A 86 5.99 2.26 7.74
CA PHE A 86 5.05 3.20 7.12
C PHE A 86 5.76 4.11 6.11
N ILE A 87 7.04 4.45 6.32
CA ILE A 87 7.80 5.30 5.38
C ILE A 87 8.01 4.57 4.06
N ILE A 88 8.36 3.29 4.10
CA ILE A 88 8.51 2.47 2.88
C ILE A 88 7.17 2.45 2.11
N ASN A 89 6.06 2.24 2.82
CA ASN A 89 4.74 2.23 2.20
C ASN A 89 4.35 3.61 1.64
N ALA A 90 4.65 4.69 2.35
CA ALA A 90 4.43 6.07 1.90
C ALA A 90 5.26 6.41 0.67
N MET A 91 6.53 6.01 0.63
CA MET A 91 7.40 6.21 -0.53
C MET A 91 6.90 5.45 -1.76
N ILE A 92 6.42 4.22 -1.59
CA ILE A 92 5.82 3.44 -2.68
C ILE A 92 4.54 4.12 -3.21
N LEU A 93 3.68 4.61 -2.31
CA LEU A 93 2.49 5.39 -2.70
C LEU A 93 2.86 6.70 -3.41
N TYR A 94 3.92 7.38 -2.97
CA TYR A 94 4.42 8.58 -3.62
C TYR A 94 4.94 8.28 -5.04
N VAL A 95 5.64 7.17 -5.23
CA VAL A 95 6.04 6.76 -6.59
C VAL A 95 4.81 6.40 -7.42
N LEU A 96 3.77 5.80 -6.83
CA LEU A 96 2.52 5.52 -7.53
C LEU A 96 1.87 6.80 -8.08
N THR A 97 1.81 7.89 -7.31
CA THR A 97 1.23 9.17 -7.78
C THR A 97 2.04 9.80 -8.90
N ILE A 98 3.36 9.57 -8.94
CA ILE A 98 4.21 9.98 -10.07
C ILE A 98 3.95 9.13 -11.30
N VAL A 99 3.82 7.80 -11.13
CA VAL A 99 3.59 6.87 -12.25
C VAL A 99 2.18 7.03 -12.81
N LEU A 100 1.21 7.35 -11.94
CA LEU A 100 -0.18 7.56 -12.29
C LEU A 100 -0.61 8.99 -11.96
N PRO A 101 -0.49 9.94 -12.90
CA PRO A 101 -0.97 11.31 -12.69
C PRO A 101 -2.49 11.39 -12.50
N GLN A 102 -3.21 10.30 -12.76
CA GLN A 102 -4.63 10.15 -12.46
C GLN A 102 -4.92 10.04 -10.95
N ILE A 103 -3.90 9.76 -10.13
CA ILE A 103 -4.00 9.64 -8.67
C ILE A 103 -3.21 10.78 -8.05
N GLU A 104 -3.92 11.77 -7.51
CA GLU A 104 -3.30 12.89 -6.82
C GLU A 104 -3.56 12.79 -5.33
N ILE A 105 -2.48 12.85 -4.55
CA ILE A 105 -2.53 12.98 -3.10
C ILE A 105 -2.14 14.42 -2.77
N SER A 106 -3.13 15.20 -2.36
CA SER A 106 -2.97 16.62 -1.99
C SER A 106 -3.12 16.81 -0.49
N ALA A 107 -2.62 17.94 0.01
CA ALA A 107 -2.88 18.36 1.39
C ALA A 107 -4.39 18.37 1.63
N PHE A 108 -4.83 17.70 2.68
CA PHE A 108 -6.25 17.58 3.00
C PHE A 108 -6.53 18.02 4.43
N ALA A 109 -7.68 18.67 4.60
CA ALA A 109 -8.25 18.92 5.90
C ALA A 109 -9.25 17.81 6.21
N PHE A 110 -9.01 17.12 7.33
CA PHE A 110 -10.03 16.26 7.92
C PHE A 110 -11.05 17.18 8.58
N TYR A 111 -12.31 17.16 8.13
CA TYR A 111 -13.34 18.08 8.61
C TYR A 111 -13.89 17.75 10.02
N GLY A 112 -13.25 16.79 10.71
CA GLY A 112 -13.70 16.30 11.99
C GLY A 112 -14.86 15.32 11.84
N ALA A 113 -14.89 14.32 12.70
CA ALA A 113 -15.98 13.35 12.75
C ALA A 113 -16.38 13.17 14.20
N SER A 114 -17.68 13.25 14.47
CA SER A 114 -18.23 12.97 15.80
C SER A 114 -18.99 11.65 15.73
N PHE A 115 -18.56 10.68 16.54
CA PHE A 115 -19.26 9.42 16.72
C PHE A 115 -19.40 9.12 18.21
N ALA A 116 -20.62 8.80 18.65
CA ALA A 116 -20.92 8.33 20.00
C ALA A 116 -20.34 9.20 21.15
N GLY A 117 -20.33 10.52 21.00
CA GLY A 117 -19.83 11.47 22.02
C GLY A 117 -18.31 11.74 21.97
N PHE A 118 -17.56 11.06 21.11
CA PHE A 118 -16.17 11.37 20.82
C PHE A 118 -16.10 12.32 19.62
N SER A 119 -15.61 13.55 19.84
CA SER A 119 -15.42 14.55 18.79
C SER A 119 -13.97 14.54 18.32
N ILE A 120 -13.75 14.17 17.07
CA ILE A 120 -12.45 14.28 16.43
C ILE A 120 -12.40 15.69 15.82
N PRO A 121 -11.54 16.60 16.32
CA PRO A 121 -11.47 17.97 15.81
C PRO A 121 -10.97 17.99 14.36
N SER A 122 -11.26 19.07 13.65
CA SER A 122 -10.74 19.25 12.31
C SER A 122 -9.22 19.41 12.35
N ALA A 123 -8.53 18.64 11.53
CA ALA A 123 -7.07 18.64 11.45
C ALA A 123 -6.66 18.89 10.01
N SER A 124 -5.81 19.88 9.79
CA SER A 124 -5.21 20.15 8.48
C SER A 124 -3.86 19.45 8.38
N PHE A 125 -3.68 18.65 7.34
CA PHE A 125 -2.43 17.94 7.09
C PHE A 125 -1.75 18.54 5.86
N ASN A 126 -0.47 18.91 6.02
CA ASN A 126 0.39 19.26 4.88
C ASN A 126 0.59 18.02 3.99
N THR A 127 0.97 18.21 2.72
CA THR A 127 1.21 17.16 1.73
C THR A 127 2.09 16.03 2.27
N PHE A 128 3.17 16.34 3.00
CA PHE A 128 4.02 15.31 3.62
C PHE A 128 3.24 14.41 4.57
N PHE A 129 2.49 14.99 5.51
CA PHE A 129 1.67 14.23 6.45
C PHE A 129 0.49 13.53 5.75
N ALA A 130 -0.01 14.07 4.65
CA ALA A 130 -1.04 13.42 3.85
C ALA A 130 -0.56 12.06 3.31
N TYR A 131 0.68 11.96 2.82
CA TYR A 131 1.27 10.68 2.41
C TYR A 131 1.48 9.73 3.58
N VAL A 132 1.94 10.24 4.73
CA VAL A 132 2.12 9.42 5.95
C VAL A 132 0.79 8.85 6.40
N VAL A 133 -0.25 9.67 6.56
CA VAL A 133 -1.59 9.24 6.98
C VAL A 133 -2.17 8.24 5.95
N SER A 134 -2.06 8.54 4.65
CA SER A 134 -2.50 7.61 3.59
C SER A 134 -1.83 6.24 3.70
N SER A 135 -0.52 6.22 3.98
CA SER A 135 0.25 4.97 4.12
C SER A 135 -0.16 4.17 5.36
N ILE A 136 -0.48 4.85 6.46
CA ILE A 136 -0.97 4.22 7.69
C ILE A 136 -2.35 3.63 7.44
N VAL A 137 -3.25 4.39 6.81
CA VAL A 137 -4.60 3.93 6.49
C VAL A 137 -4.57 2.77 5.49
N LEU A 138 -3.74 2.85 4.44
CA LEU A 138 -3.51 1.74 3.52
C LEU A 138 -3.02 0.50 4.29
N SER A 139 -2.05 0.66 5.19
CA SER A 139 -1.51 -0.45 5.98
C SER A 139 -2.56 -1.06 6.90
N LEU A 140 -3.44 -0.26 7.49
CA LEU A 140 -4.57 -0.72 8.30
C LEU A 140 -5.57 -1.52 7.46
N TYR A 141 -5.91 -1.06 6.26
CA TYR A 141 -6.80 -1.79 5.35
C TYR A 141 -6.19 -3.12 4.90
N ILE A 142 -4.92 -3.11 4.48
CA ILE A 142 -4.21 -4.33 4.11
C ILE A 142 -4.18 -5.31 5.29
N TRP A 143 -3.86 -4.82 6.48
CA TRP A 143 -3.83 -5.65 7.69
C TRP A 143 -5.20 -6.25 8.00
N ALA A 144 -6.26 -5.45 7.95
CA ALA A 144 -7.63 -5.91 8.19
C ALA A 144 -8.06 -6.98 7.17
N ILE A 145 -7.85 -6.73 5.86
CA ILE A 145 -8.21 -7.68 4.80
C ILE A 145 -7.43 -8.99 4.94
N ARG A 146 -6.11 -8.90 5.19
CA ARG A 146 -5.27 -10.09 5.39
C ARG A 146 -5.67 -10.88 6.63
N TRP A 147 -6.04 -10.18 7.71
CA TRP A 147 -6.53 -10.81 8.93
C TRP A 147 -7.83 -11.59 8.69
N VAL A 148 -8.74 -11.05 7.87
CA VAL A 148 -9.99 -11.73 7.47
C VAL A 148 -9.73 -12.99 6.63
N ILE A 149 -8.80 -12.92 5.66
CA ILE A 149 -8.50 -14.06 4.76
C ILE A 149 -7.71 -15.17 5.45
N LYS A 150 -6.92 -14.83 6.48
CA LYS A 150 -6.03 -15.78 7.18
C LYS A 150 -6.67 -16.37 8.45
N ARG A 151 -7.99 -16.34 8.58
CA ARG A 151 -8.70 -17.03 9.67
C ARG A 151 -8.82 -18.52 9.39
#